data_AF-U4UYF6-F1
#
_entry.id   AF-U4UYF6-F1
#
_cell.length_a   1.000
_cell.length_b   1.000
_cell.length_c   1.000
_cell.angle_alpha   90.00
_cell.angle_beta   90.00
_cell.angle_gamma   90.00
#
_symmetry.space_group_name_H-M   'P 1'
#
loop_
_entity.id
_entity.type
_entity.pdbx_description
1 polymer ?
#
loop_
_entity_poly.entity_id
_entity_poly.type
_entity_poly.pdbx_seq_one_letter_code
_entity_poly.pdbx_strand_id
1 'polypeptide(L)'
;MSKSVQGSADHALNWNGVKWHFASGENRQMFEGNPDKYVPQYGGHCAYAMSKGYIAPTMPEAWTIYEDRLYLNFSLRARELWLQDVPGNIALGDANWPKLKEKKRATGPL
;
A
#
# COMPACT_ATOMS: atom_id res chain seq x y z
N MET A 1 -9.29 21.06 -3.63
CA MET A 1 -7.87 20.71 -3.86
C MET A 1 -7.36 19.96 -2.63
N SER A 2 -7.28 18.64 -2.69
CA SER A 2 -6.88 17.82 -1.54
C SER A 2 -5.35 17.69 -1.52
N LYS A 3 -4.69 18.49 -0.67
CA LYS A 3 -3.23 18.43 -0.46
C LYS A 3 -2.89 17.21 0.39
N SER A 4 -2.04 16.33 -0.14
CA SER A 4 -1.40 15.25 0.62
C SER A 4 -0.52 15.86 1.70
N VAL A 5 -0.77 15.56 2.98
CA VAL A 5 0.06 15.98 4.11
C VAL A 5 0.92 14.78 4.53
N GLN A 6 2.23 14.98 4.65
CA GLN A 6 3.15 13.96 5.13
C GLN A 6 2.75 13.56 6.57
N GLY A 7 2.52 12.26 6.81
CA GLY A 7 2.13 11.77 8.14
C GLY A 7 3.18 12.08 9.20
N SER A 8 2.80 12.86 10.22
CA SER A 8 3.66 13.12 11.38
C SER A 8 3.81 11.86 12.24
N ALA A 9 4.98 11.70 12.87
CA ALA A 9 5.26 10.61 13.80
C ALA A 9 4.28 10.55 14.99
N ASP A 10 3.59 11.66 15.29
CA ASP A 10 2.58 11.77 16.35
C ASP A 10 1.31 10.94 16.11
N HIS A 11 1.09 10.49 14.88
CA HIS A 11 -0.07 9.66 14.52
C HIS A 11 0.36 8.30 13.99
N ALA A 12 1.39 7.69 14.60
CA ALA A 12 1.77 6.33 14.28
C ALA A 12 0.86 5.29 14.96
N LEU A 13 0.41 4.27 14.23
CA LEU A 13 -0.30 3.10 14.75
C LEU A 13 0.48 1.84 14.40
N ASN A 14 0.69 0.95 15.36
CA ASN A 14 1.25 -0.37 15.06
C ASN A 14 0.10 -1.34 14.78
N TRP A 15 -0.02 -1.79 13.53
CA TRP A 15 -1.07 -2.70 13.10
C TRP A 15 -0.49 -3.86 12.30
N ASN A 16 -0.80 -5.10 12.73
CA ASN A 16 -0.29 -6.35 12.16
C ASN A 16 1.25 -6.44 12.08
N GLY A 17 1.95 -5.89 13.09
CA GLY A 17 3.41 -5.88 13.17
C GLY A 17 4.09 -4.82 12.30
N VAL A 18 3.34 -3.91 11.70
CA VAL A 18 3.85 -2.79 10.87
C VAL A 18 3.44 -1.46 11.51
N LYS A 19 4.36 -0.50 11.55
CA LYS A 19 4.08 0.86 12.03
C LYS A 19 3.56 1.72 10.87
N TRP A 20 2.30 2.11 10.95
CA TRP A 20 1.57 2.98 10.02
C TRP A 20 1.67 4.41 10.49
N HIS A 21 1.91 5.37 9.58
CA HIS A 21 1.97 6.80 9.89
C HIS A 21 0.80 7.51 9.22
N PHE A 22 -0.05 8.18 10.00
CA PHE A 22 -1.23 8.89 9.47
C PHE A 22 -1.01 10.39 9.36
N ALA A 23 -1.62 10.99 8.33
CA ALA A 23 -1.61 12.44 8.09
C ALA A 23 -2.38 13.24 9.17
N SER A 24 -3.28 12.60 9.92
CA SER A 24 -4.07 13.20 10.98
C SER A 24 -4.55 12.15 11.98
N GLY A 25 -4.89 12.59 13.19
CA GLY A 25 -5.53 11.74 14.21
C GLY A 25 -6.88 11.16 13.75
N GLU A 26 -7.66 11.88 12.94
CA GLU A 26 -8.89 11.38 12.32
C GLU A 26 -8.63 10.22 11.35
N ASN A 27 -7.59 10.31 10.53
CA ASN A 27 -7.20 9.21 9.63
C ASN A 27 -6.74 7.97 10.41
N ARG A 28 -6.06 8.18 11.55
CA ARG A 28 -5.72 7.09 12.47
C ARG A 28 -6.99 6.45 13.05
N GLN A 29 -7.96 7.24 13.54
CA GLN A 29 -9.20 6.70 14.12
C GLN A 29 -10.05 5.98 13.08
N MET A 30 -10.13 6.50 11.85
CA MET A 30 -10.79 5.81 10.74
C MET A 30 -10.11 4.47 10.43
N PHE A 31 -8.77 4.43 10.40
CA PHE A 31 -8.01 3.20 10.24
C PHE A 31 -8.20 2.23 11.41
N GLU A 32 -8.22 2.70 12.65
CA GLU A 32 -8.42 1.87 13.85
C GLU A 32 -9.84 1.29 13.90
N GLY A 33 -10.84 2.06 13.45
CA GLY A 33 -12.24 1.64 13.41
C GLY A 33 -12.58 0.65 12.29
N ASN A 34 -11.81 0.63 11.19
CA ASN A 34 -12.05 -0.31 10.09
C ASN A 34 -10.78 -0.61 9.27
N PRO A 35 -9.76 -1.24 9.88
CA PRO A 35 -8.44 -1.35 9.26
C PRO A 35 -8.47 -2.09 7.94
N ASP A 36 -9.29 -3.13 7.79
CA ASP A 36 -9.42 -3.89 6.53
C ASP A 36 -9.86 -3.04 5.33
N LYS A 37 -10.52 -1.90 5.59
CA LYS A 37 -10.96 -0.95 4.55
C LYS A 37 -9.85 0.01 4.12
N TYR A 38 -8.88 0.28 5.00
CA TYR A 38 -7.81 1.25 4.77
C TYR A 38 -6.44 0.60 4.54
N VAL A 39 -6.32 -0.70 4.81
CA VAL A 39 -5.12 -1.46 4.51
C VAL A 39 -4.99 -1.56 2.99
N PRO A 40 -3.88 -1.08 2.40
CA PRO A 40 -3.60 -1.27 1.00
C PRO A 40 -3.61 -2.75 0.67
N GLN A 41 -4.16 -3.10 -0.49
CA GLN A 41 -4.33 -4.48 -0.96
C GLN A 41 -3.05 -5.33 -0.79
N TYR A 42 -1.87 -4.71 -0.96
CA TYR A 42 -0.56 -5.33 -0.87
C TYR A 42 0.25 -4.92 0.37
N GLY A 43 -0.40 -4.63 1.49
CA GLY A 43 0.25 -4.39 2.78
C GLY A 43 1.22 -3.19 2.80
N GLY A 44 0.96 -2.17 1.97
CA GLY A 44 1.83 -1.00 1.84
C GLY A 44 2.96 -1.15 0.82
N HIS A 45 2.88 -2.14 -0.07
CA HIS A 45 3.84 -2.31 -1.16
C HIS A 45 3.32 -1.80 -2.50
N CYS A 46 4.25 -1.43 -3.38
CA CYS A 46 3.93 -0.90 -4.70
C CYS A 46 3.12 -1.92 -5.52
N ALA A 47 1.89 -1.56 -5.90
CA ALA A 47 0.99 -2.39 -6.69
C ALA A 47 1.57 -2.76 -8.06
N TYR A 48 2.33 -1.85 -8.66
CA TYR A 48 3.04 -2.13 -9.92
C TYR A 48 4.22 -3.09 -9.73
N ALA A 49 5.00 -2.92 -8.67
CA ALA A 49 6.08 -3.87 -8.38
C ALA A 49 5.49 -5.25 -8.09
N MET A 50 4.37 -5.29 -7.36
CA MET A 50 3.65 -6.52 -7.05
C MET A 50 3.18 -7.26 -8.30
N SER A 51 2.61 -6.54 -9.28
CA SER A 51 2.21 -7.14 -10.56
C SER A 51 3.40 -7.68 -11.35
N LYS A 52 4.60 -7.15 -11.13
CA LYS A 52 5.85 -7.62 -11.73
C LYS A 52 6.60 -8.68 -10.91
N GLY A 53 6.07 -9.08 -9.75
CA GLY A 53 6.71 -10.09 -8.90
C GLY A 53 7.83 -9.54 -8.02
N TYR A 54 7.80 -8.25 -7.70
CA TYR A 54 8.78 -7.59 -6.83
C TYR A 54 8.10 -6.89 -5.65
N ILE A 55 8.84 -6.72 -4.56
CA ILE A 55 8.42 -5.87 -3.44
C ILE A 55 9.20 -4.57 -3.54
N ALA A 56 8.48 -3.45 -3.59
CA ALA A 56 9.06 -2.11 -3.55
C ALA A 56 8.31 -1.25 -2.53
N PRO A 57 8.99 -0.24 -1.93
CA PRO A 57 8.32 0.72 -1.07
C PRO A 57 7.31 1.56 -1.87
N THR A 58 6.50 2.32 -1.17
CA THR A 58 5.47 3.19 -1.75
C THR A 58 5.70 4.63 -1.36
N MET A 59 5.17 5.56 -2.15
CA MET A 59 5.13 6.97 -1.79
C MET A 59 3.68 7.44 -1.55
N PRO A 60 3.46 8.36 -0.59
CA PRO A 60 2.12 8.80 -0.21
C PRO A 60 1.38 9.59 -1.30
N GLU A 61 2.09 10.05 -2.34
CA GLU A 61 1.51 10.83 -3.44
C GLU A 61 1.04 9.95 -4.61
N ALA A 62 1.55 8.72 -4.71
CA ALA A 62 1.27 7.81 -5.82
C ALA A 62 0.22 6.77 -5.42
N TRP A 63 -0.96 7.24 -5.02
CA TRP A 63 -2.08 6.38 -4.63
C TRP A 63 -3.19 6.36 -5.68
N THR A 64 -3.93 5.26 -5.72
CA THR A 64 -5.14 5.10 -6.52
C THR A 64 -6.17 4.32 -5.72
N ILE A 65 -7.42 4.76 -5.74
CA ILE A 65 -8.54 3.98 -5.23
C ILE A 65 -9.22 3.32 -6.44
N TYR A 66 -9.39 2.01 -6.38
CA TYR A 66 -10.09 1.22 -7.40
C TYR A 66 -10.93 0.16 -6.71
N GLU A 67 -12.22 0.08 -7.04
CA GLU A 67 -13.19 -0.83 -6.40
C GLU A 67 -13.14 -0.78 -4.86
N ASP A 68 -13.19 0.44 -4.30
CA ASP A 68 -13.11 0.69 -2.85
C ASP A 68 -11.82 0.19 -2.16
N ARG A 69 -10.79 -0.19 -2.94
CA ARG A 69 -9.49 -0.62 -2.42
C ARG A 69 -8.41 0.39 -2.73
N LEU A 70 -7.54 0.61 -1.76
CA LEU A 70 -6.38 1.48 -1.87
C LEU A 70 -5.18 0.73 -2.48
N TYR A 71 -4.67 1.28 -3.57
CA TYR A 71 -3.43 0.84 -4.23
C TYR A 71 -2.39 1.95 -4.13
N LEU A 72 -1.18 1.57 -3.73
CA LEU A 72 -0.06 2.48 -3.60
C LEU A 72 1.02 2.11 -4.60
N ASN A 73 1.78 3.09 -5.09
CA ASN A 73 2.88 2.89 -6.02
C ASN A 73 4.18 3.53 -5.50
N PHE A 74 5.31 3.04 -5.99
CA PHE A 74 6.64 3.52 -5.64
C PHE A 74 6.91 4.95 -6.13
N SER A 75 6.40 5.29 -7.30
CA SER A 75 6.56 6.59 -7.94
C SER A 75 5.32 6.98 -8.74
N LEU A 76 5.16 8.26 -9.04
CA LEU A 76 4.12 8.72 -9.99
C LEU A 76 4.24 8.01 -11.34
N ARG A 77 5.48 7.74 -11.80
CA ARG A 77 5.71 6.98 -13.02
C ARG A 77 5.23 5.53 -12.92
N ALA A 78 5.49 4.86 -11.79
CA ALA A 78 4.98 3.50 -11.56
C ALA A 78 3.44 3.48 -11.49
N ARG A 79 2.83 4.53 -10.93
CA ARG A 79 1.37 4.72 -10.94
C ARG A 79 0.84 4.87 -12.36
N GLU A 80 1.44 5.72 -13.20
CA GLU A 80 1.04 5.87 -14.60
C GLU A 80 1.08 4.54 -15.36
N LEU A 81 2.15 3.75 -15.17
CA LEU A 81 2.29 2.43 -15.80
C LEU A 81 1.26 1.43 -15.26
N TRP A 82 0.97 1.49 -13.96
CA TRP A 82 -0.06 0.66 -13.34
C TRP A 82 -1.46 0.99 -13.85
N LEU A 83 -1.75 2.28 -14.04
CA LEU A 83 -3.03 2.78 -14.55
C LEU A 83 -3.32 2.38 -16.00
N GLN A 84 -2.32 1.95 -16.78
CA GLN A 84 -2.54 1.46 -18.15
C GLN A 84 -3.37 0.18 -18.21
N ASP A 85 -3.30 -0.66 -17.18
CA ASP A 85 -4.04 -1.91 -17.08
C ASP A 85 -4.27 -2.26 -15.61
N VAL A 86 -5.21 -1.55 -14.98
CA VAL A 86 -5.52 -1.74 -13.56
C VAL A 86 -5.97 -3.18 -13.27
N PRO A 87 -6.98 -3.75 -13.98
CA PRO A 87 -7.46 -5.09 -13.70
C PRO A 87 -6.38 -6.17 -13.91
N GLY A 88 -5.60 -6.08 -14.99
CA GLY A 88 -4.52 -7.03 -15.25
C GLY A 88 -3.38 -6.93 -14.24
N ASN A 89 -3.02 -5.71 -13.82
CA ASN A 89 -2.02 -5.54 -12.76
C ASN A 89 -2.53 -6.02 -11.40
N ILE A 90 -3.82 -5.90 -11.10
CA ILE A 90 -4.42 -6.47 -9.89
C ILE A 90 -4.34 -7.99 -9.92
N ALA A 91 -4.79 -8.62 -11.00
CA ALA A 91 -4.75 -10.08 -11.13
C ALA A 91 -3.33 -10.65 -10.98
N LEU A 92 -2.34 -10.01 -11.61
CA LEU A 92 -0.93 -10.38 -11.47
C LEU A 92 -0.40 -10.12 -10.05
N GLY A 93 -0.77 -9.00 -9.44
CA GLY A 93 -0.37 -8.64 -8.09
C GLY A 93 -0.91 -9.64 -7.06
N ASP A 94 -2.18 -10.00 -7.13
CA ASP A 94 -2.82 -10.99 -6.27
C ASP A 94 -2.18 -12.39 -6.44
N ALA A 95 -1.78 -12.77 -7.65
CA ALA A 95 -1.10 -14.03 -7.91
C ALA A 95 0.34 -14.07 -7.33
N ASN A 96 1.03 -12.93 -7.30
CA ASN A 96 2.40 -12.81 -6.81
C ASN A 96 2.47 -12.58 -5.29
N TRP A 97 1.48 -11.90 -4.73
CA TRP A 97 1.45 -11.50 -3.33
C TRP A 97 1.70 -12.64 -2.32
N PRO A 98 1.03 -13.80 -2.38
CA PRO A 98 1.27 -14.89 -1.41
C PRO A 98 2.71 -15.40 -1.49
N LYS A 99 3.25 -15.57 -2.71
CA LYS A 99 4.63 -16.05 -2.95
C LYS A 99 5.67 -15.07 -2.39
N LEU A 100 5.45 -13.78 -2.59
CA LEU A 100 6.34 -12.73 -2.12
C LEU A 100 6.28 -12.55 -0.60
N LYS A 101 5.10 -12.70 -0.01
CA LYS A 101 4.90 -12.66 1.44
C LYS A 101 5.61 -13.83 2.13
N GLU A 102 5.54 -15.04 1.56
CA GLU A 102 6.27 -16.21 2.04
C GLU A 102 7.78 -16.02 1.90
N LYS A 103 8.25 -15.57 0.73
CA LYS A 103 9.67 -15.29 0.50
C LYS A 103 10.22 -14.27 1.50
N LYS A 104 9.50 -13.17 1.75
CA LYS A 104 9.88 -12.14 2.73
C LYS A 104 9.97 -12.69 4.15
N ARG A 105 9.06 -13.59 4.55
CA ARG A 105 9.11 -14.28 5.85
C ARG A 105 10.31 -15.23 5.97
N ALA A 106 10.63 -15.94 4.89
CA ALA A 106 11.76 -16.87 4.85
C ALA A 106 13.13 -16.18 4.92
N THR A 107 13.24 -14.94 4.44
CA THR A 107 14.49 -14.17 4.45
C THR A 107 14.79 -13.43 5.77
N GLY A 108 14.03 -13.68 6.85
CA GLY A 108 14.31 -13.16 8.19
C GLY A 108 13.59 -11.85 8.56
N PRO A 109 13.45 -11.54 9.86
CA PRO A 109 12.71 -10.38 10.35
C PRO A 109 13.55 -9.09 10.27
N LEU A 110 12.85 -7.96 10.18
CA LEU A 110 13.38 -6.62 10.46
C LEU A 110 13.80 -6.49 11.93
#